data_AF-A0A534R2B1-F1
#
_entry.id   AF-A0A534R2B1-F1
#
_cell.length_a   1.000
_cell.length_b   1.000
_cell.length_c   1.000
_cell.angle_alpha   90.00
_cell.angle_beta   90.00
_cell.angle_gamma   90.00
#
_symmetry.space_group_name_H-M   'P 1'
#
loop_
_entity.id
_entity.type
_entity.pdbx_description
1 polymer ?
#
loop_
_entity_poly.entity_id
_entity_poly.type
_entity_poly.pdbx_seq_one_letter_code
_entity_poly.pdbx_strand_id
1 'polypeptide(L)'
;MRVLAFLLALLAAWGQPSASAAATSRLPRIQHVFIIILENKGFDETFGPGSSAVYLSQTLTQQGQLLRQYYATGHVSLDNYVSLVSGQAPNPDTQADCQIYTDFVGAPGLDADGQAVGQGCVYSSFVPTIADQLAAAHRTWKGYMQDMGNSPTAPATCRHPALNSQDDTQSARDGDQYAARHNPFVYFHSIIDSPSCDRNVVPLTELPTDLERVSTTPNYVFITPNLCEDGHDAPCVDGRPGGLASADLFLQEWVPQIVGSRAFRHRGLLIVTFDEGEVSGSGFDSSACCNEASGPNTGAPGVTGPGGGRVGAVLVSRFIRPGSVNDTPYNHYALLRSIEDLFHLGHVGYAAQDGLAPFGNDVFNCYPRGLCR
;
A
#
# COMPACT_ATOMS: atom_id res chain seq x y z
N MET A 1 15.59 17.82 85.82
CA MET A 1 15.00 18.35 84.56
C MET A 1 15.59 17.58 83.39
N ARG A 2 14.78 16.75 82.72
CA ARG A 2 14.80 16.45 81.27
C ARG A 2 13.81 15.30 81.03
N VAL A 3 12.62 15.67 80.55
CA VAL A 3 11.58 14.75 80.07
C VAL A 3 11.92 14.43 78.61
N LEU A 4 12.07 13.15 78.26
CA LEU A 4 12.15 12.69 76.87
C LEU A 4 10.72 12.42 76.37
N ALA A 5 10.30 13.13 75.33
CA ALA A 5 9.06 12.87 74.60
C ALA A 5 9.34 11.90 73.44
N PHE A 6 8.63 10.77 73.41
CA PHE A 6 8.58 9.86 72.26
C PHE A 6 7.52 10.35 71.26
N LEU A 7 7.93 10.63 70.02
CA LEU A 7 7.06 10.88 68.88
C LEU A 7 6.85 9.57 68.12
N LEU A 8 5.61 9.06 68.11
CA LEU A 8 5.16 8.02 67.17
C LEU A 8 4.90 8.66 65.81
N ALA A 9 5.62 8.23 64.78
CA ALA A 9 5.30 8.55 63.39
C ALA A 9 4.42 7.44 62.78
N LEU A 10 3.17 7.78 62.44
CA LEU A 10 2.27 6.95 61.65
C LEU A 10 2.64 7.08 60.17
N LEU A 11 3.19 6.01 59.58
CA LEU A 11 3.40 5.89 58.13
C LEU A 11 2.09 5.43 57.48
N ALA A 12 1.42 6.35 56.79
CA ALA A 12 0.31 6.03 55.90
C ALA A 12 0.86 5.36 54.63
N ALA A 13 0.58 4.07 54.45
CA ALA A 13 0.90 3.34 53.22
C ALA A 13 -0.02 3.80 52.09
N TRP A 14 0.52 4.59 51.16
CA TRP A 14 -0.16 4.91 49.90
C TRP A 14 -0.04 3.71 48.97
N GLY A 15 -1.16 3.03 48.72
CA GLY A 15 -1.25 1.98 47.71
C GLY A 15 -0.97 2.57 46.33
N GLN A 16 0.06 2.06 45.65
CA GLN A 16 0.32 2.42 44.27
C GLN A 16 -0.78 1.86 43.37
N PRO A 17 -1.28 2.62 42.38
CA PRO A 17 -2.19 2.08 41.39
C PRO A 17 -1.46 0.99 40.60
N SER A 18 -2.04 -0.21 40.57
CA SER A 18 -1.54 -1.29 39.72
C SER A 18 -1.63 -0.85 38.27
N ALA A 19 -0.47 -0.80 37.59
CA ALA A 19 -0.42 -0.62 36.14
C ALA A 19 -1.24 -1.74 35.50
N SER A 20 -2.38 -1.39 34.93
CA SER A 20 -3.16 -2.30 34.09
C SER A 20 -2.27 -2.69 32.91
N ALA A 21 -1.87 -3.95 32.84
CA ALA A 21 -1.20 -4.48 31.67
C ALA A 21 -2.11 -4.23 30.47
N ALA A 22 -1.71 -3.34 29.56
CA ALA A 22 -2.41 -3.12 28.31
C ALA A 22 -2.54 -4.50 27.63
N ALA A 23 -3.77 -4.95 27.43
CA ALA A 23 -4.01 -6.16 26.66
C ALA A 23 -3.43 -5.92 25.27
N THR A 24 -2.30 -6.55 24.95
CA THR A 24 -1.74 -6.57 23.60
C THR A 24 -2.83 -7.06 22.68
N SER A 25 -3.37 -6.17 21.85
CA SER A 25 -4.41 -6.53 20.89
C SER A 25 -3.83 -7.55 19.92
N ARG A 26 -4.37 -8.76 19.95
CA ARG A 26 -3.92 -9.82 19.04
C ARG A 26 -4.54 -9.56 17.67
N LEU A 27 -3.70 -9.24 16.69
CA LEU A 27 -4.11 -9.11 15.29
C LEU A 27 -4.75 -10.43 14.80
N PRO A 28 -5.74 -10.38 13.89
CA PRO A 28 -6.27 -11.59 13.29
C PRO A 28 -5.19 -12.28 12.49
N ARG A 29 -5.22 -13.62 12.44
CA ARG A 29 -4.31 -14.36 11.57
C ARG A 29 -4.83 -14.28 10.14
N ILE A 30 -4.45 -13.25 9.41
CA ILE A 30 -4.62 -13.16 7.96
C ILE A 30 -3.64 -14.13 7.29
N GLN A 31 -4.04 -14.74 6.17
CA GLN A 31 -3.17 -15.62 5.37
C GLN A 31 -2.94 -15.10 3.96
N HIS A 32 -3.88 -14.32 3.43
CA HIS A 32 -3.82 -13.75 2.09
C HIS A 32 -4.21 -12.28 2.17
N VAL A 33 -3.33 -11.40 1.72
CA VAL A 33 -3.58 -9.96 1.58
C VAL A 33 -3.66 -9.66 0.09
N PHE A 34 -4.76 -9.07 -0.35
CA PHE A 34 -4.99 -8.59 -1.70
C PHE A 34 -5.04 -7.07 -1.66
N ILE A 35 -4.25 -6.43 -2.50
CA ILE A 35 -4.17 -4.97 -2.60
C ILE A 35 -4.47 -4.61 -4.04
N ILE A 36 -5.42 -3.70 -4.23
CA ILE A 36 -5.68 -3.05 -5.50
C ILE A 36 -5.36 -1.58 -5.29
N ILE A 37 -4.40 -1.05 -6.06
CA ILE A 37 -4.07 0.38 -6.08
C ILE A 37 -4.65 0.97 -7.36
N LEU A 38 -5.47 2.00 -7.20
CA LEU A 38 -6.03 2.85 -8.24
C LEU A 38 -5.23 4.16 -8.32
N GLU A 39 -5.48 5.00 -9.32
CA GLU A 39 -4.68 6.19 -9.60
C GLU A 39 -5.42 7.51 -9.33
N ASN A 40 -4.70 8.47 -8.74
CA ASN A 40 -4.93 9.92 -8.77
C ASN A 40 -6.35 10.37 -8.48
N LYS A 41 -6.91 9.99 -7.32
CA LYS A 41 -8.22 10.47 -6.87
C LYS A 41 -8.29 10.78 -5.38
N GLY A 42 -8.67 12.01 -5.09
CA GLY A 42 -8.95 12.47 -3.73
C GLY A 42 -10.23 11.85 -3.15
N PHE A 43 -10.26 11.74 -1.82
CA PHE A 43 -11.35 11.10 -1.06
C PHE A 43 -12.74 11.64 -1.43
N ASP A 44 -12.88 12.96 -1.56
CA ASP A 44 -14.19 13.59 -1.77
C ASP A 44 -14.73 13.34 -3.19
N GLU A 45 -13.87 13.16 -4.19
CA GLU A 45 -14.27 12.76 -5.55
C GLU A 45 -14.66 11.27 -5.57
N THR A 46 -13.86 10.42 -4.93
CA THR A 46 -14.05 8.97 -4.95
C THR A 46 -15.21 8.50 -4.09
N PHE A 47 -15.35 9.01 -2.87
CA PHE A 47 -16.32 8.53 -1.87
C PHE A 47 -17.42 9.53 -1.57
N GLY A 48 -17.39 10.70 -2.20
CA GLY A 48 -18.44 11.71 -2.07
C GLY A 48 -19.73 11.33 -2.80
N PRO A 49 -20.83 12.07 -2.54
CA PRO A 49 -22.15 11.78 -3.13
C PRO A 49 -22.21 11.81 -4.67
N GLY A 50 -21.24 12.47 -5.31
CA GLY A 50 -21.15 12.62 -6.77
C GLY A 50 -20.23 11.61 -7.47
N SER A 51 -19.67 10.64 -6.74
CA SER A 51 -18.73 9.67 -7.32
C SER A 51 -19.35 8.88 -8.47
N SER A 52 -18.60 8.77 -9.57
CA SER A 52 -18.93 7.87 -10.68
C SER A 52 -18.57 6.41 -10.38
N ALA A 53 -17.77 6.15 -9.34
CA ALA A 53 -17.38 4.83 -8.89
C ALA A 53 -18.37 4.30 -7.83
N VAL A 54 -19.58 3.94 -8.26
CA VAL A 54 -20.69 3.55 -7.37
C VAL A 54 -20.43 2.19 -6.69
N TYR A 55 -19.83 1.23 -7.38
CA TYR A 55 -19.45 -0.04 -6.77
C TYR A 55 -18.43 0.18 -5.66
N LEU A 56 -17.38 0.96 -5.89
CA LEU A 56 -16.39 1.29 -4.87
C LEU A 56 -17.02 2.08 -3.71
N SER A 57 -17.67 3.20 -4.01
CA SER A 57 -18.12 4.17 -3.00
C SER A 57 -19.31 3.71 -2.18
N GLN A 58 -20.20 2.88 -2.75
CA GLN A 58 -21.43 2.45 -2.09
C GLN A 58 -21.46 0.95 -1.82
N THR A 59 -21.04 0.12 -2.78
CA THR A 59 -21.17 -1.34 -2.61
C THR A 59 -20.04 -1.89 -1.74
N LEU A 60 -18.78 -1.55 -2.05
CA LEU A 60 -17.63 -2.08 -1.35
C LEU A 60 -17.51 -1.52 0.08
N THR A 61 -17.84 -0.25 0.28
CA THR A 61 -17.89 0.37 1.61
C THR A 61 -18.92 -0.30 2.53
N GLN A 62 -20.04 -0.81 1.99
CA GLN A 62 -21.03 -1.58 2.76
C GLN A 62 -20.58 -3.02 3.06
N GLN A 63 -19.66 -3.58 2.26
CA GLN A 63 -19.10 -4.91 2.49
C GLN A 63 -17.93 -4.89 3.48
N GLY A 64 -17.24 -3.76 3.61
CA GLY A 64 -16.03 -3.61 4.41
C GLY A 64 -16.09 -2.46 5.41
N GLN A 65 -14.93 -1.86 5.66
CA GLN A 65 -14.78 -0.62 6.40
C GLN A 65 -14.12 0.43 5.51
N LEU A 66 -14.66 1.64 5.52
CA LEU A 66 -14.07 2.80 4.85
C LEU A 66 -13.14 3.55 5.82
N LEU A 67 -11.86 3.65 5.47
CA LEU A 67 -10.89 4.52 6.13
C LEU A 67 -10.98 5.90 5.48
N ARG A 68 -11.52 6.89 6.20
CA ARG A 68 -11.79 8.23 5.66
C ARG A 68 -10.61 9.19 5.74
N GLN A 69 -9.61 8.83 6.54
CA GLN A 69 -8.40 9.59 6.79
C GLN A 69 -7.18 8.76 6.35
N TYR A 70 -7.25 8.16 5.16
CA TYR A 70 -6.12 7.46 4.55
C TYR A 70 -5.46 8.37 3.51
N TYR A 71 -4.14 8.50 3.60
CA TYR A 71 -3.34 9.46 2.86
C TYR A 71 -2.29 8.77 2.00
N ALA A 72 -2.01 9.37 0.86
CA ALA A 72 -0.87 9.05 0.02
C ALA A 72 0.41 9.70 0.57
N THR A 73 1.57 9.15 0.21
CA THR A 73 2.89 9.56 0.72
C THR A 73 3.70 10.41 -0.26
N GLY A 74 3.29 10.46 -1.51
CA GLY A 74 3.84 11.32 -2.56
C GLY A 74 2.76 11.68 -3.57
N HIS A 75 3.08 12.56 -4.50
CA HIS A 75 2.10 13.13 -5.43
C HIS A 75 2.42 12.82 -6.89
N VAL A 76 3.34 11.88 -7.13
CA VAL A 76 3.48 11.25 -8.45
C VAL A 76 3.52 9.73 -8.28
N SER A 77 2.85 8.98 -9.15
CA SER A 77 2.48 7.60 -8.92
C SER A 77 3.61 6.71 -8.38
N LEU A 78 4.75 6.64 -9.07
CA LEU A 78 5.83 5.70 -8.75
C LEU A 78 6.31 5.78 -7.29
N ASP A 79 6.39 6.98 -6.71
CA ASP A 79 6.93 7.13 -5.35
C ASP A 79 6.02 6.50 -4.29
N ASN A 80 4.70 6.50 -4.51
CA ASN A 80 3.70 5.84 -3.68
C ASN A 80 3.80 4.32 -3.80
N TYR A 81 3.96 3.77 -5.01
CA TYR A 81 4.17 2.33 -5.20
C TYR A 81 5.45 1.85 -4.51
N VAL A 82 6.54 2.61 -4.62
CA VAL A 82 7.81 2.34 -3.92
C VAL A 82 7.60 2.38 -2.41
N SER A 83 6.89 3.40 -1.89
CA SER A 83 6.55 3.52 -0.46
C SER A 83 5.77 2.31 0.04
N LEU A 84 4.80 1.82 -0.73
CA LEU A 84 3.94 0.68 -0.38
C LEU A 84 4.67 -0.64 -0.25
N VAL A 85 5.81 -0.84 -0.94
CA VAL A 85 6.55 -2.12 -0.90
C VAL A 85 7.87 -2.06 -0.15
N SER A 86 8.44 -0.89 0.08
CA SER A 86 9.81 -0.75 0.63
C SER A 86 9.94 0.29 1.73
N GLY A 87 8.91 1.10 1.95
CA GLY A 87 8.94 2.21 2.89
C GLY A 87 9.97 3.29 2.53
N GLN A 88 10.48 3.30 1.29
CA GLN A 88 11.38 4.35 0.82
C GLN A 88 10.57 5.61 0.49
N ALA A 89 11.08 6.74 0.95
CA ALA A 89 10.53 8.04 0.67
C ALA A 89 10.85 8.50 -0.75
N PRO A 90 10.08 9.47 -1.29
CA PRO A 90 10.30 9.94 -2.63
C PRO A 90 11.69 10.55 -2.83
N ASN A 91 12.17 10.45 -4.07
CA ASN A 91 13.33 11.19 -4.57
C ASN A 91 12.92 11.96 -5.85
N PRO A 92 13.78 12.84 -6.40
CA PRO A 92 13.41 13.63 -7.58
C PRO A 92 13.02 12.82 -8.81
N ASP A 93 13.63 11.65 -9.03
CA ASP A 93 13.34 10.81 -10.19
C ASP A 93 12.05 10.01 -10.02
N THR A 94 11.76 9.52 -8.81
CA THR A 94 10.48 8.85 -8.53
C THR A 94 9.31 9.83 -8.53
N GLN A 95 9.53 11.08 -8.08
CA GLN A 95 8.57 12.19 -8.22
C GLN A 95 8.42 12.70 -9.66
N ALA A 96 9.04 12.04 -10.63
CA ALA A 96 8.86 12.28 -12.05
C ALA A 96 8.44 10.99 -12.78
N ASP A 97 7.93 10.00 -12.06
CA ASP A 97 7.58 8.66 -12.55
C ASP A 97 8.72 7.91 -13.23
N CYS A 98 9.95 8.32 -12.99
CA CYS A 98 11.13 7.73 -13.62
C CYS A 98 11.05 7.71 -15.16
N GLN A 99 10.93 8.89 -15.78
CA GLN A 99 10.91 9.01 -17.25
C GLN A 99 12.08 8.28 -17.93
N ILE A 100 13.26 8.28 -17.30
CA ILE A 100 14.41 7.47 -17.69
C ILE A 100 14.67 6.44 -16.59
N TYR A 101 14.60 5.17 -16.95
CA TYR A 101 14.73 4.02 -16.04
C TYR A 101 16.18 3.83 -15.57
N THR A 102 16.61 4.67 -14.64
CA THR A 102 18.01 4.77 -14.20
C THR A 102 18.28 4.02 -12.90
N ASP A 103 19.49 3.46 -12.80
CA ASP A 103 19.98 2.88 -11.55
C ASP A 103 20.00 3.94 -10.44
N PHE A 104 19.62 3.52 -9.23
CA PHE A 104 19.78 4.35 -8.05
C PHE A 104 21.27 4.49 -7.73
N VAL A 105 21.76 5.72 -7.75
CA VAL A 105 23.14 6.09 -7.39
C VAL A 105 23.12 6.88 -6.09
N GLY A 106 23.83 6.36 -5.09
CA GLY A 106 23.80 6.94 -3.76
C GLY A 106 24.80 6.33 -2.79
N ALA A 107 24.54 6.54 -1.50
CA ALA A 107 25.29 5.93 -0.42
C ALA A 107 25.26 4.38 -0.51
N PRO A 108 26.32 3.67 -0.11
CA PRO A 108 26.41 2.21 -0.22
C PRO A 108 25.59 1.46 0.86
N GLY A 109 24.61 2.12 1.46
CA GLY A 109 23.78 1.59 2.54
C GLY A 109 22.63 2.52 2.88
N LEU A 110 21.77 2.04 3.77
CA LEU A 110 20.63 2.80 4.28
C LEU A 110 21.06 3.70 5.45
N ASP A 111 20.33 4.80 5.65
CA ASP A 111 20.48 5.65 6.82
C ASP A 111 19.82 5.03 8.08
N ALA A 112 19.74 5.80 9.17
CA ALA A 112 19.21 5.33 10.44
C ALA A 112 17.71 4.99 10.40
N ASP A 113 16.97 5.57 9.46
CA ASP A 113 15.53 5.35 9.28
C ASP A 113 15.25 4.33 8.14
N GLY A 114 16.29 3.63 7.69
CA GLY A 114 16.19 2.63 6.63
C GLY A 114 15.99 3.22 5.24
N GLN A 115 16.34 4.48 5.01
CA GLN A 115 16.21 5.16 3.71
C GLN A 115 17.49 5.07 2.89
N ALA A 116 17.36 4.85 1.58
CA ALA A 116 18.44 4.97 0.62
C ALA A 116 18.70 6.46 0.34
N VAL A 117 19.95 6.90 0.47
CA VAL A 117 20.34 8.29 0.25
C VAL A 117 20.97 8.43 -1.13
N GLY A 118 20.32 9.12 -2.06
CA GLY A 118 20.73 9.20 -3.46
C GLY A 118 19.60 9.58 -4.41
N GLN A 119 19.81 9.28 -5.70
CA GLN A 119 18.89 9.59 -6.80
C GLN A 119 18.86 8.43 -7.79
N GLY A 120 17.85 8.40 -8.66
CA GLY A 120 17.54 7.30 -9.57
C GLY A 120 16.34 6.48 -9.09
N CYS A 121 15.99 5.45 -9.85
CA CYS A 121 14.74 4.75 -9.67
C CYS A 121 14.91 3.28 -9.30
N VAL A 122 15.93 2.62 -9.84
CA VAL A 122 16.14 1.19 -9.62
C VAL A 122 17.06 0.98 -8.43
N TYR A 123 16.45 0.70 -7.28
CA TYR A 123 17.14 0.57 -6.00
C TYR A 123 18.09 -0.63 -5.98
N SER A 124 19.26 -0.43 -5.37
CA SER A 124 20.25 -1.49 -5.15
C SER A 124 19.67 -2.66 -4.35
N SER A 125 20.21 -3.86 -4.55
CA SER A 125 19.69 -5.10 -3.94
C SER A 125 19.76 -5.17 -2.41
N PHE A 126 20.44 -4.24 -1.76
CA PHE A 126 20.44 -4.12 -0.29
C PHE A 126 19.23 -3.35 0.26
N VAL A 127 18.44 -2.69 -0.60
CA VAL A 127 17.23 -1.98 -0.22
C VAL A 127 16.09 -3.02 -0.16
N PRO A 128 15.58 -3.35 1.03
CA PRO A 128 14.64 -4.44 1.19
C PRO A 128 13.22 -4.04 0.75
N THR A 129 12.50 -5.01 0.21
CA THR A 129 11.06 -4.91 -0.04
C THR A 129 10.27 -5.90 0.81
N ILE A 130 8.95 -5.74 0.89
CA ILE A 130 8.06 -6.73 1.48
C ILE A 130 8.13 -8.08 0.75
N ALA A 131 8.41 -8.06 -0.56
CA ALA A 131 8.65 -9.27 -1.34
C ALA A 131 9.88 -10.05 -0.83
N ASP A 132 10.97 -9.34 -0.50
CA ASP A 132 12.18 -9.93 0.08
C ASP A 132 11.91 -10.52 1.47
N GLN A 133 11.19 -9.77 2.33
CA GLN A 133 10.81 -10.24 3.66
C GLN A 133 9.92 -11.49 3.61
N LEU A 134 8.92 -11.51 2.72
CA LEU A 134 8.03 -12.65 2.53
C LEU A 134 8.81 -13.87 2.03
N ALA A 135 9.70 -13.70 1.05
CA ALA A 135 10.54 -14.78 0.56
C ALA A 135 11.43 -15.36 1.68
N ALA A 136 12.05 -14.50 2.49
CA ALA A 136 12.85 -14.91 3.64
C ALA A 136 12.03 -15.64 4.72
N ALA A 137 10.74 -15.28 4.87
CA ALA A 137 9.80 -15.94 5.77
C ALA A 137 9.11 -17.18 5.16
N HIS A 138 9.54 -17.64 3.97
CA HIS A 138 8.91 -18.73 3.21
C HIS A 138 7.42 -18.51 2.93
N ARG A 139 7.05 -17.25 2.65
CA ARG A 139 5.74 -16.82 2.18
C ARG A 139 5.78 -16.50 0.70
N THR A 140 4.65 -16.70 0.02
CA THR A 140 4.52 -16.43 -1.41
C THR A 140 3.98 -15.02 -1.66
N TRP A 141 4.46 -14.39 -2.70
CA TRP A 141 4.00 -13.08 -3.15
C TRP A 141 3.89 -13.07 -4.67
N LYS A 142 3.00 -12.23 -5.20
CA LYS A 142 2.88 -11.99 -6.65
C LYS A 142 2.27 -10.60 -6.91
N GLY A 143 2.85 -9.89 -7.86
CA GLY A 143 2.31 -8.69 -8.50
C GLY A 143 1.61 -9.06 -9.80
N TYR A 144 0.40 -8.56 -9.98
CA TYR A 144 -0.49 -8.83 -11.11
C TYR A 144 -0.81 -7.51 -11.80
N MET A 145 -0.22 -7.30 -12.97
CA MET A 145 -0.31 -6.02 -13.67
C MET A 145 -1.20 -6.20 -14.90
N GLN A 146 -2.25 -5.40 -15.02
CA GLN A 146 -3.12 -5.47 -16.18
C GLN A 146 -2.37 -5.04 -17.45
N ASP A 147 -2.68 -5.71 -18.57
CA ASP A 147 -2.02 -5.56 -19.88
C ASP A 147 -0.52 -5.85 -19.94
N MET A 148 0.12 -6.20 -18.81
CA MET A 148 1.44 -6.81 -18.87
C MET A 148 1.34 -8.08 -19.74
N GLY A 149 2.23 -8.18 -20.73
CA GLY A 149 2.26 -9.26 -21.70
C GLY A 149 1.35 -9.12 -22.93
N ASN A 150 0.62 -8.03 -23.10
CA ASN A 150 -0.11 -7.78 -24.34
C ASN A 150 0.82 -7.38 -25.50
N SER A 151 1.96 -6.76 -25.21
CA SER A 151 2.92 -6.36 -26.24
C SER A 151 3.63 -7.59 -26.85
N PRO A 152 3.57 -7.80 -28.18
CA PRO A 152 4.20 -8.95 -28.83
C PRO A 152 5.74 -8.86 -28.86
N THR A 153 6.31 -7.70 -28.55
CA THR A 153 7.75 -7.44 -28.59
C THR A 153 8.38 -7.24 -27.21
N ALA A 154 7.56 -7.16 -26.15
CA ALA A 154 8.03 -7.01 -24.78
C ALA A 154 7.94 -8.35 -24.03
N PRO A 155 8.69 -8.52 -22.93
CA PRO A 155 8.50 -9.65 -22.03
C PRO A 155 7.05 -9.77 -21.54
N ALA A 156 6.56 -11.01 -21.44
CA ALA A 156 5.22 -11.29 -20.93
C ALA A 156 5.13 -11.18 -19.40
N THR A 157 6.23 -11.42 -18.72
CA THR A 157 6.43 -11.32 -17.27
C THR A 157 7.59 -10.38 -17.01
N CYS A 158 7.70 -9.84 -15.79
CA CYS A 158 8.79 -8.95 -15.40
C CYS A 158 9.05 -7.83 -16.43
N ARG A 159 8.00 -7.29 -17.05
CA ARG A 159 8.18 -6.26 -18.08
C ARG A 159 8.61 -4.96 -17.41
N HIS A 160 9.80 -4.49 -17.76
CA HIS A 160 10.31 -3.18 -17.38
C HIS A 160 11.20 -2.60 -18.50
N PRO A 161 11.44 -1.28 -18.52
CA PRO A 161 12.38 -0.68 -19.46
C PRO A 161 13.81 -1.21 -19.25
N ALA A 162 14.65 -1.12 -20.29
CA ALA A 162 16.07 -1.39 -20.12
C ALA A 162 16.71 -0.34 -19.20
N LEU A 163 17.73 -0.72 -18.43
CA LEU A 163 18.47 0.24 -17.60
C LEU A 163 19.04 1.39 -18.43
N ASN A 164 18.91 2.60 -17.90
CA ASN A 164 19.31 3.87 -18.49
C ASN A 164 18.61 4.17 -19.83
N SER A 165 17.40 3.65 -20.02
CA SER A 165 16.58 3.93 -21.21
C SER A 165 15.30 4.67 -20.87
N GLN A 166 14.72 5.34 -21.87
CA GLN A 166 13.41 5.97 -21.74
C GLN A 166 12.38 4.89 -21.40
N ASP A 167 11.56 5.15 -20.38
CA ASP A 167 10.38 4.32 -20.13
C ASP A 167 9.35 4.57 -21.24
N ASP A 168 9.11 3.53 -22.03
CA ASP A 168 8.21 3.55 -23.17
C ASP A 168 6.75 3.19 -22.80
N THR A 169 6.52 2.85 -21.53
CA THR A 169 5.22 2.52 -20.94
C THR A 169 4.55 3.72 -20.26
N GLN A 170 5.16 4.91 -20.35
CA GLN A 170 4.62 6.11 -19.72
C GLN A 170 3.29 6.59 -20.30
N SER A 171 2.95 6.16 -21.52
CA SER A 171 1.70 6.50 -22.19
C SER A 171 1.03 5.25 -22.74
N ALA A 172 -0.30 5.20 -22.58
CA ALA A 172 -1.14 4.12 -23.08
C ALA A 172 -1.02 3.96 -24.62
N ARG A 173 -0.99 2.71 -25.08
CA ARG A 173 -1.10 2.37 -26.51
C ARG A 173 -2.32 1.48 -26.72
N ASP A 174 -2.95 1.59 -27.88
CA ASP A 174 -4.06 0.69 -28.24
C ASP A 174 -3.57 -0.76 -28.22
N GLY A 175 -4.25 -1.61 -27.45
CA GLY A 175 -3.88 -3.00 -27.19
C GLY A 175 -2.84 -3.23 -26.09
N ASP A 176 -2.18 -2.20 -25.55
CA ASP A 176 -1.18 -2.34 -24.48
C ASP A 176 -1.11 -1.07 -23.62
N GLN A 177 -1.78 -1.11 -22.46
CA GLN A 177 -1.89 0.02 -21.55
C GLN A 177 -1.19 -0.23 -20.20
N TYR A 178 -0.27 -1.20 -20.16
CA TYR A 178 0.59 -1.44 -19.00
C TYR A 178 1.51 -0.24 -18.75
N ALA A 179 1.67 0.14 -17.48
CA ALA A 179 2.60 1.18 -17.04
C ALA A 179 3.58 0.62 -16.00
N ALA A 180 4.89 0.74 -16.28
CA ALA A 180 5.92 0.26 -15.37
C ALA A 180 5.90 1.03 -14.04
N ARG A 181 5.61 2.33 -14.05
CA ARG A 181 5.50 3.17 -12.83
C ARG A 181 4.47 2.67 -11.80
N HIS A 182 3.45 1.90 -12.21
CA HIS A 182 2.47 1.28 -11.31
C HIS A 182 2.92 -0.11 -10.81
N ASN A 183 4.10 -0.57 -11.22
CA ASN A 183 4.66 -1.86 -10.82
C ASN A 183 5.91 -1.66 -9.97
N PRO A 184 5.77 -1.59 -8.64
CA PRO A 184 6.91 -1.25 -7.78
C PRO A 184 8.03 -2.29 -7.83
N PHE A 185 7.71 -3.56 -8.10
CA PHE A 185 8.67 -4.66 -8.00
C PHE A 185 9.79 -4.58 -9.03
N VAL A 186 9.56 -3.90 -10.16
CA VAL A 186 10.61 -3.78 -11.17
C VAL A 186 11.69 -2.78 -10.77
N TYR A 187 11.41 -1.87 -9.84
CA TYR A 187 12.36 -0.83 -9.40
C TYR A 187 13.37 -1.31 -8.33
N PHE A 188 13.59 -2.62 -8.19
CA PHE A 188 14.51 -3.17 -7.19
C PHE A 188 15.38 -4.28 -7.79
N HIS A 189 16.71 -4.12 -7.73
CA HIS A 189 17.67 -5.15 -8.15
C HIS A 189 17.54 -6.46 -7.38
N SER A 190 17.04 -6.44 -6.12
CA SER A 190 16.73 -7.68 -5.38
C SER A 190 15.71 -8.55 -6.10
N ILE A 191 14.87 -7.95 -6.96
CA ILE A 191 13.82 -8.62 -7.72
C ILE A 191 14.23 -8.80 -9.18
N ILE A 192 14.56 -7.74 -9.93
CA ILE A 192 14.77 -7.82 -11.39
C ILE A 192 15.98 -8.64 -11.81
N ASP A 193 17.00 -8.74 -10.95
CA ASP A 193 18.18 -9.58 -11.21
C ASP A 193 17.98 -11.03 -10.70
N SER A 194 16.79 -11.35 -10.20
CA SER A 194 16.43 -12.65 -9.65
C SER A 194 15.37 -13.34 -10.51
N PRO A 195 15.43 -14.68 -10.65
CA PRO A 195 14.37 -15.45 -11.29
C PRO A 195 12.98 -15.31 -10.64
N SER A 196 12.88 -14.68 -9.45
CA SER A 196 11.59 -14.36 -8.83
C SER A 196 10.80 -13.36 -9.65
N CYS A 197 11.43 -12.45 -10.39
CA CYS A 197 10.70 -11.44 -11.16
C CYS A 197 9.79 -12.11 -12.20
N ASP A 198 10.32 -12.98 -13.06
CA ASP A 198 9.51 -13.69 -14.07
C ASP A 198 8.42 -14.58 -13.48
N ARG A 199 8.63 -15.11 -12.26
CA ARG A 199 7.64 -15.96 -11.61
C ARG A 199 6.54 -15.18 -10.89
N ASN A 200 6.87 -14.00 -10.38
CA ASN A 200 6.05 -13.29 -9.41
C ASN A 200 5.54 -11.94 -9.92
N VAL A 201 6.06 -11.41 -11.02
CA VAL A 201 5.60 -10.15 -11.63
C VAL A 201 4.99 -10.51 -12.98
N VAL A 202 3.67 -10.64 -13.01
CA VAL A 202 2.96 -11.36 -14.07
C VAL A 202 1.75 -10.58 -14.60
N PRO A 203 1.22 -10.97 -15.78
CA PRO A 203 -0.06 -10.49 -16.27
C PRO A 203 -1.20 -10.74 -15.27
N LEU A 204 -2.12 -9.78 -15.13
CA LEU A 204 -3.32 -9.96 -14.32
C LEU A 204 -4.19 -11.15 -14.74
N THR A 205 -4.10 -11.58 -16.01
CA THR A 205 -4.79 -12.76 -16.53
C THR A 205 -4.36 -14.08 -15.88
N GLU A 206 -3.25 -14.11 -15.13
CA GLU A 206 -2.86 -15.28 -14.33
C GLU A 206 -3.67 -15.43 -13.02
N LEU A 207 -4.21 -14.33 -12.48
CA LEU A 207 -4.86 -14.30 -11.16
C LEU A 207 -5.99 -15.35 -11.02
N PRO A 208 -6.91 -15.54 -11.98
CA PRO A 208 -7.97 -16.54 -11.85
C PRO A 208 -7.46 -17.95 -11.59
N THR A 209 -6.34 -18.33 -12.22
CA THR A 209 -5.71 -19.65 -12.04
C THR A 209 -5.16 -19.79 -10.61
N ASP A 210 -4.49 -18.76 -10.12
CA ASP A 210 -3.92 -18.77 -8.76
C ASP A 210 -5.03 -18.77 -7.68
N LEU A 211 -6.20 -18.18 -7.96
CA LEU A 211 -7.35 -18.15 -7.04
C LEU A 211 -8.10 -19.49 -6.89
N GLU A 212 -7.83 -20.49 -7.74
CA GLU A 212 -8.55 -21.78 -7.72
C GLU A 212 -8.41 -22.53 -6.37
N ARG A 213 -7.25 -22.43 -5.72
CA ARG A 213 -6.92 -23.16 -4.49
C ARG A 213 -6.19 -22.26 -3.49
N VAL A 214 -6.43 -22.49 -2.20
CA VAL A 214 -5.71 -21.80 -1.11
C VAL A 214 -4.20 -21.95 -1.24
N SER A 215 -3.72 -23.11 -1.72
CA SER A 215 -2.29 -23.39 -1.88
C SER A 215 -1.63 -22.74 -3.10
N THR A 216 -2.42 -22.32 -4.09
CA THR A 216 -1.91 -21.65 -5.30
C THR A 216 -2.00 -20.13 -5.16
N THR A 217 -2.94 -19.63 -4.35
CA THR A 217 -3.07 -18.19 -4.12
C THR A 217 -1.90 -17.68 -3.27
N PRO A 218 -1.17 -16.63 -3.71
CA PRO A 218 -0.08 -16.04 -2.95
C PRO A 218 -0.52 -15.51 -1.58
N ASN A 219 0.40 -15.45 -0.61
CA ASN A 219 0.12 -14.78 0.67
C ASN A 219 -0.03 -13.26 0.50
N TYR A 220 0.74 -12.66 -0.40
CA TYR A 220 0.65 -11.25 -0.75
C TYR A 220 0.37 -11.09 -2.24
N VAL A 221 -0.75 -10.43 -2.56
CA VAL A 221 -1.24 -10.21 -3.91
C VAL A 221 -1.36 -8.71 -4.13
N PHE A 222 -0.55 -8.17 -5.03
CA PHE A 222 -0.58 -6.76 -5.42
C PHE A 222 -1.11 -6.64 -6.83
N ILE A 223 -2.15 -5.84 -7.05
CA ILE A 223 -2.84 -5.72 -8.32
C ILE A 223 -2.86 -4.26 -8.73
N THR A 224 -2.48 -3.98 -9.98
CA THR A 224 -2.68 -2.68 -10.59
C THR A 224 -3.46 -2.79 -11.90
N PRO A 225 -4.49 -1.96 -12.09
CA PRO A 225 -5.13 -1.81 -13.39
C PRO A 225 -4.18 -1.19 -14.41
N ASN A 226 -4.60 -1.21 -15.67
CA ASN A 226 -3.92 -0.53 -16.76
C ASN A 226 -4.35 0.95 -16.77
N LEU A 227 -3.70 1.76 -17.61
CA LEU A 227 -3.96 3.20 -17.67
C LEU A 227 -5.43 3.57 -17.95
N CYS A 228 -6.20 2.71 -18.61
CA CYS A 228 -7.61 2.99 -18.85
C CYS A 228 -8.51 2.76 -17.63
N GLU A 229 -8.12 1.83 -16.77
CA GLU A 229 -8.96 1.29 -15.69
C GLU A 229 -8.42 1.61 -14.30
N ASP A 230 -7.34 2.39 -14.20
CA ASP A 230 -6.74 2.81 -12.94
C ASP A 230 -7.53 3.89 -12.20
N GLY A 231 -8.35 4.67 -12.91
CA GLY A 231 -9.17 5.73 -12.34
C GLY A 231 -8.76 7.13 -12.74
N HIS A 232 -7.59 7.30 -13.36
CA HIS A 232 -7.01 8.58 -13.73
C HIS A 232 -7.22 8.92 -15.21
N ASP A 233 -6.71 8.10 -16.14
CA ASP A 233 -6.69 8.50 -17.54
C ASP A 233 -8.10 8.49 -18.14
N ALA A 234 -8.51 9.60 -18.72
CA ALA A 234 -9.80 9.75 -19.37
C ALA A 234 -9.76 10.81 -20.49
N PRO A 235 -10.28 10.52 -21.70
CA PRO A 235 -10.71 9.21 -22.18
C PRO A 235 -9.52 8.26 -22.42
N CYS A 236 -9.80 6.95 -22.49
CA CYS A 236 -8.78 5.95 -22.84
C CYS A 236 -8.35 6.06 -24.31
N VAL A 237 -7.13 5.61 -24.61
CA VAL A 237 -6.58 5.61 -25.99
C VAL A 237 -7.39 4.75 -26.96
N ASP A 238 -8.10 3.74 -26.44
CA ASP A 238 -8.99 2.82 -27.19
C ASP A 238 -10.44 3.34 -27.34
N GLY A 239 -10.71 4.57 -26.88
CA GLY A 239 -12.02 5.23 -26.96
C GLY A 239 -13.00 4.89 -25.85
N ARG A 240 -12.62 4.07 -24.86
CA ARG A 240 -13.41 3.88 -23.63
C ARG A 240 -13.40 5.14 -22.75
N PRO A 241 -14.37 5.28 -21.83
CA PRO A 241 -14.52 6.49 -21.02
C PRO A 241 -13.32 6.83 -20.13
N GLY A 242 -12.59 5.82 -19.62
CA GLY A 242 -11.53 6.03 -18.65
C GLY A 242 -12.03 6.46 -17.27
N GLY A 243 -11.12 6.97 -16.45
CA GLY A 243 -11.40 7.57 -15.15
C GLY A 243 -12.08 6.64 -14.14
N LEU A 244 -12.63 7.23 -13.08
CA LEU A 244 -13.31 6.51 -11.99
C LEU A 244 -14.43 5.56 -12.47
N ALA A 245 -15.11 5.87 -13.58
CA ALA A 245 -16.14 5.00 -14.12
C ALA A 245 -15.57 3.66 -14.64
N SER A 246 -14.39 3.71 -15.27
CA SER A 246 -13.71 2.51 -15.77
C SER A 246 -13.05 1.72 -14.63
N ALA A 247 -12.47 2.42 -13.64
CA ALA A 247 -11.99 1.78 -12.41
C ALA A 247 -13.10 1.06 -11.65
N ASP A 248 -14.31 1.63 -11.60
CA ASP A 248 -15.45 0.99 -10.95
C ASP A 248 -15.85 -0.32 -11.64
N LEU A 249 -15.81 -0.36 -12.97
CA LEU A 249 -16.07 -1.57 -13.74
C LEU A 249 -14.97 -2.62 -13.54
N PHE A 250 -13.70 -2.21 -13.48
CA PHE A 250 -12.58 -3.09 -13.12
C PHE A 250 -12.82 -3.73 -11.75
N LEU A 251 -13.19 -2.93 -10.75
CA LEU A 251 -13.49 -3.45 -9.41
C LEU A 251 -14.71 -4.38 -9.42
N GLN A 252 -15.76 -4.06 -10.19
CA GLN A 252 -16.93 -4.93 -10.33
C GLN A 252 -16.59 -6.30 -10.95
N GLU A 253 -15.56 -6.37 -11.79
CA GLU A 253 -15.10 -7.64 -12.39
C GLU A 253 -14.19 -8.42 -11.43
N TRP A 254 -13.19 -7.78 -10.84
CA TRP A 254 -12.12 -8.48 -10.12
C TRP A 254 -12.42 -8.73 -8.65
N VAL A 255 -13.09 -7.80 -7.96
CA VAL A 255 -13.38 -7.95 -6.54
C VAL A 255 -14.25 -9.19 -6.25
N PRO A 256 -15.34 -9.47 -7.00
CA PRO A 256 -16.13 -10.68 -6.79
C PRO A 256 -15.33 -11.98 -6.92
N GLN A 257 -14.36 -12.03 -7.84
CA GLN A 257 -13.48 -13.18 -8.02
C GLN A 257 -12.56 -13.38 -6.80
N ILE A 258 -11.97 -12.29 -6.31
CA ILE A 258 -11.11 -12.29 -5.12
C ILE A 258 -11.90 -12.70 -3.88
N VAL A 259 -12.98 -11.98 -3.55
CA VAL A 259 -13.76 -12.25 -2.32
C VAL A 259 -14.51 -13.58 -2.39
N GLY A 260 -14.81 -14.05 -3.61
CA GLY A 260 -15.38 -15.35 -3.92
C GLY A 260 -14.36 -16.51 -3.93
N SER A 261 -13.06 -16.25 -3.80
CA SER A 261 -12.03 -17.29 -3.80
C SER A 261 -12.02 -18.10 -2.49
N ARG A 262 -11.44 -19.31 -2.54
CA ARG A 262 -11.24 -20.12 -1.33
C ARG A 262 -10.22 -19.48 -0.38
N ALA A 263 -9.15 -18.90 -0.93
CA ALA A 263 -8.11 -18.21 -0.19
C ALA A 263 -8.66 -17.02 0.61
N PHE A 264 -9.50 -16.18 -0.01
CA PHE A 264 -10.09 -15.04 0.69
C PHE A 264 -11.04 -15.48 1.82
N ARG A 265 -11.91 -16.47 1.56
CA ARG A 265 -12.77 -17.03 2.61
C ARG A 265 -11.95 -17.69 3.74
N HIS A 266 -10.77 -18.19 3.41
CA HIS A 266 -9.78 -18.73 4.34
C HIS A 266 -8.83 -17.64 4.86
N ARG A 267 -9.40 -16.63 5.54
CA ARG A 267 -8.68 -15.57 6.27
C ARG A 267 -7.97 -14.56 5.34
N GLY A 268 -8.70 -14.08 4.33
CA GLY A 268 -8.26 -13.00 3.44
C GLY A 268 -8.52 -11.60 3.98
N LEU A 269 -7.74 -10.65 3.47
CA LEU A 269 -7.94 -9.21 3.57
C LEU A 269 -7.84 -8.63 2.16
N LEU A 270 -8.83 -7.85 1.74
CA LEU A 270 -8.78 -7.04 0.54
C LEU A 270 -8.64 -5.58 0.97
N ILE A 271 -7.72 -4.86 0.34
CA ILE A 271 -7.53 -3.42 0.47
C ILE A 271 -7.68 -2.82 -0.92
N VAL A 272 -8.51 -1.80 -1.06
CA VAL A 272 -8.62 -0.96 -2.26
C VAL A 272 -8.35 0.48 -1.85
N THR A 273 -7.38 1.12 -2.47
CA THR A 273 -7.02 2.53 -2.23
C THR A 273 -6.46 3.15 -3.51
N PHE A 274 -6.01 4.39 -3.43
CA PHE A 274 -5.34 5.09 -4.52
C PHE A 274 -3.90 5.38 -4.11
N ASP A 275 -3.04 5.53 -5.09
CA ASP A 275 -1.67 5.97 -4.92
C ASP A 275 -1.58 7.44 -4.48
N GLU A 276 -2.42 8.34 -5.00
CA GLU A 276 -2.39 9.78 -4.69
C GLU A 276 -3.71 10.52 -4.92
N GLY A 277 -3.79 11.71 -4.33
CA GLY A 277 -4.84 12.68 -4.60
C GLY A 277 -4.57 13.45 -5.90
N GLU A 278 -5.54 14.27 -6.31
CA GLU A 278 -5.39 15.11 -7.49
C GLU A 278 -4.22 16.10 -7.34
N VAL A 279 -3.36 16.20 -8.35
CA VAL A 279 -2.19 17.10 -8.37
C VAL A 279 -2.53 18.52 -8.82
N SER A 280 -3.77 18.77 -9.25
CA SER A 280 -4.20 20.08 -9.74
C SER A 280 -5.72 20.30 -9.63
N GLY A 281 -6.16 21.50 -10.00
CA GLY A 281 -7.58 21.84 -10.05
C GLY A 281 -8.25 21.95 -8.67
N SER A 282 -9.57 21.82 -8.63
CA SER A 282 -10.35 21.96 -7.39
C SER A 282 -10.21 20.78 -6.44
N GLY A 283 -9.66 19.66 -6.91
CA GLY A 283 -9.38 18.47 -6.10
C GLY A 283 -7.98 18.46 -5.48
N PHE A 284 -7.14 19.46 -5.81
CA PHE A 284 -5.73 19.49 -5.38
C PHE A 284 -5.56 19.30 -3.87
N ASP A 285 -4.80 18.28 -3.49
CA ASP A 285 -4.53 17.94 -2.10
C ASP A 285 -3.14 17.31 -1.95
N SER A 286 -2.21 18.03 -1.33
CA SER A 286 -0.87 17.55 -0.97
C SER A 286 -0.68 17.39 0.54
N SER A 287 -1.79 17.20 1.27
CA SER A 287 -1.75 16.98 2.70
C SER A 287 -1.15 15.62 3.06
N ALA A 288 -0.56 15.55 4.25
CA ALA A 288 -0.02 14.33 4.83
C ALA A 288 -0.61 14.10 6.22
N CYS A 289 -0.45 12.88 6.75
CA CYS A 289 -0.79 12.54 8.13
C CYS A 289 0.39 11.95 8.86
N CYS A 290 0.14 11.45 10.07
CA CYS A 290 0.91 10.34 10.62
C CYS A 290 2.40 10.67 10.89
N ASN A 291 2.71 11.96 11.04
CA ASN A 291 4.07 12.51 11.18
C ASN A 291 5.01 12.07 10.05
N GLU A 292 4.48 11.97 8.83
CA GLU A 292 5.24 11.64 7.64
C GLU A 292 6.49 12.53 7.49
N ALA A 293 7.64 11.89 7.33
CA ALA A 293 8.91 12.56 7.12
C ALA A 293 9.19 12.77 5.63
N SER A 294 9.85 13.87 5.28
CA SER A 294 10.12 14.20 3.86
C SER A 294 11.08 13.25 3.14
N GLY A 295 11.79 12.37 3.86
CA GLY A 295 12.88 11.58 3.27
C GLY A 295 14.22 12.33 3.23
N PRO A 296 15.33 11.62 2.99
CA PRO A 296 16.64 12.25 2.83
C PRO A 296 16.85 12.87 1.42
N ASN A 297 16.00 12.53 0.44
CA ASN A 297 16.23 12.86 -0.97
C ASN A 297 15.36 14.01 -1.51
N THR A 298 14.28 14.37 -0.81
CA THR A 298 13.40 15.51 -1.14
C THR A 298 12.95 16.22 0.13
N GLY A 299 12.64 17.53 0.03
CA GLY A 299 12.04 18.29 1.12
C GLY A 299 10.51 18.28 1.11
N ALA A 300 9.90 17.92 -0.02
CA ALA A 300 8.46 17.93 -0.25
C ALA A 300 8.04 16.65 -0.99
N PRO A 301 7.69 15.58 -0.27
CA PRO A 301 7.20 14.33 -0.88
C PRO A 301 6.00 14.55 -1.80
N GLY A 302 5.12 15.47 -1.41
CA GLY A 302 3.95 15.85 -2.17
C GLY A 302 4.23 16.79 -3.35
N VAL A 303 5.49 16.94 -3.80
CA VAL A 303 6.01 17.92 -4.77
C VAL A 303 5.86 19.40 -4.32
N THR A 304 4.66 19.79 -3.92
CA THR A 304 4.27 21.12 -3.43
C THR A 304 3.80 21.09 -1.97
N GLY A 305 3.81 19.92 -1.34
CA GLY A 305 3.38 19.72 0.04
C GLY A 305 4.05 18.53 0.72
N PRO A 306 3.67 18.26 1.98
CA PRO A 306 4.28 17.21 2.79
C PRO A 306 3.92 15.77 2.38
N GLY A 307 2.89 15.54 1.56
CA GLY A 307 2.49 14.19 1.13
C GLY A 307 1.51 14.22 -0.05
N GLY A 308 0.91 13.09 -0.35
CA GLY A 308 0.11 12.87 -1.57
C GLY A 308 -1.37 13.21 -1.49
N GLY A 309 -1.84 13.72 -0.35
CA GLY A 309 -3.25 14.03 -0.13
C GLY A 309 -4.08 12.88 0.41
N ARG A 310 -5.32 13.21 0.77
CA ARG A 310 -6.28 12.29 1.37
C ARG A 310 -7.04 11.53 0.28
N VAL A 311 -6.76 10.24 0.13
CA VAL A 311 -7.33 9.37 -0.92
C VAL A 311 -8.43 8.43 -0.41
N GLY A 312 -8.35 8.03 0.86
CA GLY A 312 -9.23 7.01 1.43
C GLY A 312 -8.85 5.57 1.08
N ALA A 313 -9.41 4.61 1.81
CA ALA A 313 -9.23 3.20 1.53
C ALA A 313 -10.47 2.39 1.97
N VAL A 314 -10.77 1.31 1.26
CA VAL A 314 -11.80 0.34 1.66
C VAL A 314 -11.15 -0.99 1.96
N LEU A 315 -11.41 -1.52 3.15
CA LEU A 315 -10.90 -2.81 3.58
C LEU A 315 -12.03 -3.81 3.78
N VAL A 316 -11.92 -4.98 3.13
CA VAL A 316 -12.90 -6.07 3.26
C VAL A 316 -12.22 -7.29 3.86
N SER A 317 -12.77 -7.78 4.97
CA SER A 317 -12.35 -9.03 5.58
C SER A 317 -13.43 -9.55 6.52
N ARG A 318 -13.45 -10.86 6.74
CA ARG A 318 -14.31 -11.48 7.77
C ARG A 318 -13.96 -11.05 9.20
N PHE A 319 -12.88 -10.32 9.41
CA PHE A 319 -12.45 -9.79 10.72
C PHE A 319 -12.82 -8.31 10.89
N ILE A 320 -13.46 -7.71 9.90
CA ILE A 320 -13.86 -6.30 9.84
C ILE A 320 -15.38 -6.23 9.81
N ARG A 321 -15.98 -5.33 10.58
CA ARG A 321 -17.41 -5.05 10.58
C ARG A 321 -17.83 -4.40 9.25
N PRO A 322 -18.69 -5.04 8.45
CA PRO A 322 -19.20 -4.45 7.21
C PRO A 322 -19.97 -3.15 7.45
N GLY A 323 -19.86 -2.19 6.54
CA GLY A 323 -20.53 -0.89 6.57
C GLY A 323 -20.00 0.05 7.67
N SER A 324 -18.84 -0.24 8.25
CA SER A 324 -18.23 0.62 9.26
C SER A 324 -17.32 1.69 8.64
N VAL A 325 -17.01 2.72 9.41
CA VAL A 325 -16.06 3.78 9.02
C VAL A 325 -14.97 3.91 10.08
N ASN A 326 -13.81 4.41 9.68
CA ASN A 326 -12.69 4.72 10.56
C ASN A 326 -12.08 6.08 10.19
N ASP A 327 -11.77 6.87 11.21
CA ASP A 327 -11.14 8.20 11.10
C ASP A 327 -9.72 8.24 11.67
N THR A 328 -9.17 7.11 12.12
CA THR A 328 -7.75 7.01 12.45
C THR A 328 -6.95 7.38 11.19
N PRO A 329 -6.02 8.35 11.30
CA PRO A 329 -5.15 8.69 10.18
C PRO A 329 -4.19 7.55 9.86
N TYR A 330 -4.08 7.21 8.58
CA TYR A 330 -3.16 6.21 8.03
C TYR A 330 -2.57 6.70 6.73
N ASN A 331 -1.38 6.23 6.36
CA ASN A 331 -0.79 6.44 5.04
C ASN A 331 -0.20 5.15 4.47
N HIS A 332 0.47 5.21 3.31
CA HIS A 332 1.07 4.03 2.67
C HIS A 332 2.11 3.33 3.55
N TYR A 333 2.91 4.07 4.32
CA TYR A 333 3.83 3.47 5.28
C TYR A 333 3.07 2.71 6.38
N ALA A 334 1.94 3.24 6.86
CA ALA A 334 1.10 2.54 7.84
C ALA A 334 0.51 1.26 7.26
N LEU A 335 0.11 1.27 5.98
CA LEU A 335 -0.36 0.06 5.29
C LEU A 335 0.73 -1.00 5.22
N LEU A 336 1.95 -0.63 4.78
CA LEU A 336 3.09 -1.55 4.73
C LEU A 336 3.38 -2.15 6.13
N ARG A 337 3.50 -1.30 7.16
CA ARG A 337 3.69 -1.72 8.55
C ARG A 337 2.62 -2.71 9.02
N SER A 338 1.37 -2.45 8.65
CA SER A 338 0.24 -3.30 9.02
C SER A 338 0.35 -4.69 8.41
N ILE A 339 0.81 -4.79 7.17
CA ILE A 339 0.97 -6.06 6.47
C ILE A 339 2.17 -6.83 7.03
N GLU A 340 3.26 -6.13 7.32
CA GLU A 340 4.42 -6.69 8.01
C GLU A 340 4.01 -7.28 9.37
N ASP A 341 3.21 -6.55 10.16
CA ASP A 341 2.68 -7.03 11.44
C ASP A 341 1.80 -8.28 11.29
N LEU A 342 0.91 -8.30 10.27
CA LEU A 342 0.04 -9.45 9.99
C LEU A 342 0.82 -10.72 9.62
N PHE A 343 1.98 -10.57 8.97
CA PHE A 343 2.86 -11.68 8.60
C PHE A 343 4.00 -11.93 9.59
N HIS A 344 4.07 -11.16 10.68
CA HIS A 344 5.13 -11.23 11.69
C HIS A 344 6.53 -10.98 11.11
N LEU A 345 6.64 -9.99 10.22
CA LEU A 345 7.88 -9.53 9.60
C LEU A 345 8.49 -8.39 10.43
N GLY A 346 9.74 -8.01 10.12
CA GLY A 346 10.29 -6.73 10.58
C GLY A 346 9.66 -5.56 9.81
N HIS A 347 10.01 -4.32 10.17
CA HIS A 347 9.54 -3.13 9.46
C HIS A 347 10.66 -2.53 8.61
N VAL A 348 10.41 -2.25 7.32
CA VAL A 348 11.38 -1.62 6.41
C VAL A 348 11.10 -0.13 6.19
N GLY A 349 12.18 0.64 6.00
CA GLY A 349 12.10 2.08 5.76
C GLY A 349 11.18 2.79 6.75
N TYR A 350 10.34 3.69 6.25
CA TYR A 350 9.41 4.46 7.06
C TYR A 350 8.21 3.66 7.59
N ALA A 351 8.03 2.38 7.24
CA ALA A 351 7.14 1.52 8.01
C ALA A 351 7.64 1.33 9.46
N ALA A 352 8.96 1.43 9.68
CA ALA A 352 9.60 1.36 10.98
C ALA A 352 9.58 2.67 11.78
N GLN A 353 9.09 3.78 11.20
CA GLN A 353 9.21 5.10 11.84
C GLN A 353 8.47 5.16 13.18
N ASP A 354 9.04 5.92 14.10
CA ASP A 354 8.46 6.10 15.43
C ASP A 354 7.12 6.83 15.38
N GLY A 355 6.15 6.33 16.15
CA GLY A 355 4.81 6.93 16.24
C GLY A 355 3.87 6.61 15.08
N LEU A 356 4.32 5.90 14.04
CA LEU A 356 3.44 5.41 12.98
C LEU A 356 2.54 4.29 13.50
N ALA A 357 1.23 4.53 13.46
CA ALA A 357 0.25 3.54 13.88
C ALA A 357 -0.05 2.55 12.75
N PRO A 358 0.05 1.23 12.97
CA PRO A 358 -0.49 0.23 12.05
C PRO A 358 -2.00 0.07 12.24
N PHE A 359 -2.64 -0.68 11.35
CA PHE A 359 -4.01 -1.13 11.47
C PHE A 359 -4.18 -2.00 12.71
N GLY A 360 -4.98 -1.53 13.66
CA GLY A 360 -5.20 -2.17 14.95
C GLY A 360 -6.62 -2.69 15.10
N ASN A 361 -7.10 -2.68 16.35
CA ASN A 361 -8.48 -3.07 16.69
C ASN A 361 -9.55 -2.12 16.11
N ASP A 362 -9.16 -0.91 15.75
CA ASP A 362 -10.02 0.07 15.08
C ASP A 362 -10.35 -0.37 13.64
N VAL A 363 -9.41 -1.06 12.99
CA VAL A 363 -9.63 -1.76 11.72
C VAL A 363 -10.20 -3.17 11.94
N PHE A 364 -9.42 -4.04 12.60
CA PHE A 364 -9.78 -5.42 12.89
C PHE A 364 -10.66 -5.53 14.13
N ASN A 365 -11.88 -5.02 14.03
CA ASN A 365 -12.85 -4.96 15.13
C ASN A 365 -13.51 -6.31 15.49
N CYS A 366 -12.96 -7.42 14.99
CA CYS A 366 -13.27 -8.80 15.36
C CYS A 366 -14.75 -9.16 15.20
N TYR A 367 -15.37 -8.73 14.11
CA TYR A 367 -16.80 -8.92 13.86
C TYR A 367 -17.12 -10.21 13.09
N PRO A 368 -18.11 -11.04 13.52
CA PRO A 368 -18.78 -11.02 14.82
C PRO A 368 -17.85 -11.31 16.01
N ARG A 369 -18.14 -10.66 17.16
CA ARG A 369 -17.28 -10.61 18.36
C ARG A 369 -16.61 -11.95 18.66
N GLY A 370 -15.28 -11.94 18.68
CA GLY A 370 -14.45 -13.07 19.12
C GLY A 370 -13.69 -13.80 18.02
N LEU A 371 -13.83 -13.40 16.75
CA LEU A 371 -13.13 -14.04 15.61
C LEU A 371 -11.60 -13.82 15.57
N CYS A 372 -11.06 -12.80 16.26
CA CYS A 372 -9.60 -12.56 16.28
C CYS A 372 -8.83 -13.45 17.27
N ARG A 373 -9.46 -14.46 17.89
CA ARG A 373 -8.81 -15.34 18.88
C ARG A 373 -8.01 -16.47 18.24
#